data_AF-A0A1B7I645-F1
#
_entry.id   AF-A0A1B7I645-F1
#
_cell.length_a   1.000
_cell.length_b   1.000
_cell.length_c   1.000
_cell.angle_alpha   90.00
_cell.angle_beta   90.00
_cell.angle_gamma   90.00
#
_symmetry.space_group_name_H-M   'P 1'
#
loop_
_entity.id
_entity.type
_entity.pdbx_description
1 polymer ?
#
loop_
_entity_poly.entity_id
_entity_poly.type
_entity_poly.pdbx_seq_one_letter_code
_entity_poly.pdbx_strand_id
1 'polypeptide(L)'
;MCLQYRFDNDIKLEPQAQLMYTRINMDNFTDQDATTVQYQDYSQTIGRLGVRADRTWLDDKGRQYTPYLRANYYRGWGGEAKTTIGSQNMDISQTFTSGKFGQMGELGGGGTITWKNDLSLYVEVDYRKEINSNGAKGWGYTGGVRWQF
;
A
#
# COMPACT_ATOMS: atom_id res chain seq x y z
N MET A 1 -6.07 -4.81 21.28
CA MET A 1 -7.52 -5.10 21.25
C MET A 1 -8.05 -4.57 19.93
N CYS A 2 -8.41 -5.44 18.97
CA CYS A 2 -8.85 -5.04 17.63
C CYS A 2 -10.39 -5.05 17.62
N LEU A 3 -11.03 -3.90 17.36
CA LEU A 3 -12.49 -3.78 17.34
C LEU A 3 -13.02 -4.44 16.07
N GLN A 4 -13.73 -5.56 16.22
CA GLN A 4 -14.38 -6.27 15.11
C GLN A 4 -15.90 -6.10 15.30
N TYR A 5 -16.59 -5.52 14.32
CA TYR A 5 -18.04 -5.40 14.37
C TYR A 5 -18.66 -6.52 13.53
N ARG A 6 -19.54 -7.33 14.12
CA ARG A 6 -20.26 -8.41 13.43
C ARG A 6 -21.72 -7.99 13.27
N PHE A 7 -22.22 -8.01 12.04
CA PHE A 7 -23.62 -7.76 11.72
C PHE A 7 -24.41 -9.07 11.75
N ASP A 8 -25.74 -8.98 11.86
CA ASP A 8 -26.67 -10.13 11.90
C ASP A 8 -26.58 -11.07 10.68
N ASN A 9 -25.98 -10.62 9.57
CA ASN A 9 -25.80 -11.40 8.34
C ASN A 9 -24.45 -12.15 8.27
N ASP A 10 -23.79 -12.40 9.41
CA ASP A 10 -22.43 -12.97 9.53
C ASP A 10 -21.33 -12.17 8.81
N ILE A 11 -21.64 -10.92 8.42
CA ILE A 11 -20.65 -10.01 7.85
C ILE A 11 -19.84 -9.44 9.01
N LYS A 12 -18.52 -9.60 8.89
CA LYS A 12 -17.54 -9.01 9.78
C LYS A 12 -16.98 -7.75 9.15
N LEU A 13 -16.95 -6.66 9.89
CA LEU A 13 -16.35 -5.40 9.49
C LEU A 13 -15.18 -5.05 10.42
N GLU A 14 -14.03 -4.86 9.83
CA GLU A 14 -12.76 -4.63 10.49
C GLU A 14 -12.18 -3.28 10.05
N PRO A 15 -12.28 -2.21 10.88
CA PRO A 15 -11.53 -0.99 10.65
C PRO A 15 -10.03 -1.24 10.82
N GLN A 16 -9.23 -0.66 9.92
CA GLN A 16 -7.78 -0.82 9.88
C GLN A 16 -7.12 0.56 9.85
N ALA A 17 -6.12 0.76 10.69
CA ALA A 17 -5.30 1.97 10.68
C ALA A 17 -3.83 1.57 10.80
N GLN A 18 -2.98 2.13 9.95
CA GLN A 18 -1.55 1.86 9.92
C GLN A 18 -0.78 3.17 9.68
N LEU A 19 0.35 3.32 10.35
CA LEU A 19 1.30 4.39 10.12
C LEU A 19 2.64 3.78 9.73
N MET A 20 3.22 4.24 8.63
CA MET A 20 4.49 3.79 8.10
C MET A 20 5.45 4.99 8.05
N TYR A 21 6.63 4.83 8.63
CA TYR A 21 7.71 5.81 8.56
C TYR A 21 8.89 5.19 7.83
N THR A 22 9.33 5.82 6.74
CA THR A 22 10.47 5.38 5.95
C THR A 22 11.51 6.48 5.96
N ARG A 23 12.73 6.13 6.34
CA ARG A 23 13.91 6.98 6.26
C ARG A 23 14.94 6.26 5.40
N ILE A 24 15.40 6.92 4.34
CA ILE A 24 16.45 6.40 3.47
C ILE A 24 17.66 7.30 3.67
N ASN A 25 18.73 6.72 4.19
CA ASN A 25 20.04 7.35 4.24
C ASN A 25 20.84 6.77 3.06
N MET A 26 21.31 7.62 2.16
CA MET A 26 22.27 7.24 1.12
C MET A 26 23.64 7.73 1.55
N ASP A 27 24.59 6.80 1.72
CA ASP A 27 25.99 7.16 1.96
C ASP A 27 26.61 7.74 0.67
N ASN A 28 27.45 8.76 0.82
CA ASN A 28 28.09 9.47 -0.28
C ASN A 28 28.94 8.50 -1.13
N PHE A 29 28.67 8.38 -2.43
CA PHE A 29 29.56 7.70 -3.37
C PHE A 29 30.35 8.75 -4.16
N THR A 30 31.68 8.65 -4.15
CA THR A 30 32.57 9.48 -4.98
C THR A 30 32.83 8.70 -6.27
N ASP A 31 32.27 9.16 -7.38
CA ASP A 31 32.63 8.66 -8.72
C ASP A 31 33.99 9.25 -9.15
N GLN A 32 34.72 8.58 -10.06
CA GLN A 32 36.04 8.98 -10.55
C GLN A 32 36.05 10.33 -11.31
N ASP A 33 34.88 10.87 -11.66
CA ASP A 33 34.70 12.09 -12.47
C ASP A 33 34.24 13.34 -11.67
N ALA A 34 34.50 13.40 -10.36
CA ALA A 34 34.35 14.62 -9.54
C ALA A 34 32.95 15.29 -9.52
N THR A 35 31.87 14.56 -9.79
CA THR A 35 30.50 15.08 -9.67
C THR A 35 29.94 14.81 -8.28
N THR A 36 29.83 15.86 -7.46
CA THR A 36 29.26 15.78 -6.10
C THR A 36 27.73 15.80 -6.18
N VAL A 37 27.08 14.65 -6.00
CA VAL A 37 25.61 14.58 -5.86
C VAL A 37 25.28 14.53 -4.36
N GLN A 38 24.88 15.67 -3.79
CA GLN A 38 24.38 15.73 -2.40
C GLN A 38 22.95 15.19 -2.33
N TYR A 39 22.77 13.94 -1.90
CA TYR A 39 21.46 13.41 -1.56
C TYR A 39 21.08 13.92 -0.16
N GLN A 40 20.19 14.91 -0.09
CA GLN A 40 19.60 15.35 1.18
C GLN A 40 18.71 14.23 1.76
N ASP A 41 18.82 14.00 3.06
CA ASP A 41 18.05 13.01 3.84
C ASP A 41 16.57 12.96 3.41
N TYR A 42 16.13 11.83 2.83
CA TYR A 42 14.73 11.61 2.47
C TYR A 42 14.01 10.88 3.61
N SER A 43 13.04 11.58 4.23
CA SER A 43 12.12 10.96 5.18
C SER A 43 10.68 11.17 4.73
N GLN A 44 9.90 10.09 4.78
CA GLN A 44 8.51 10.06 4.36
C GLN A 44 7.66 9.31 5.38
N THR A 45 6.55 9.93 5.78
CA THR A 45 5.53 9.28 6.61
C THR A 45 4.30 9.01 5.76
N ILE A 46 3.74 7.80 5.83
CA ILE A 46 2.52 7.40 5.13
C ILE A 46 1.53 6.87 6.16
N GLY A 47 0.37 7.50 6.26
CA GLY A 47 -0.78 6.94 6.95
C GLY A 47 -1.65 6.15 6.00
N ARG A 48 -2.22 5.05 6.50
CA ARG A 48 -3.27 4.27 5.85
C ARG A 48 -4.45 4.15 6.81
N LEU A 49 -5.62 4.50 6.33
CA LEU A 49 -6.90 4.22 6.97
C LEU A 49 -7.69 3.33 6.04
N GLY A 50 -8.30 2.27 6.55
CA GLY A 50 -9.05 1.35 5.73
C GLY A 50 -10.12 0.61 6.51
N VAL A 51 -10.92 -0.12 5.76
CA VAL A 51 -11.95 -1.01 6.29
C VAL A 51 -11.96 -2.27 5.43
N ARG A 52 -12.07 -3.41 6.10
CA ARG A 52 -12.29 -4.70 5.46
C ARG A 52 -13.65 -5.24 5.88
N ALA A 53 -14.39 -5.75 4.93
CA ALA A 53 -15.59 -6.54 5.18
C ALA A 53 -15.35 -7.96 4.68
N ASP A 54 -15.58 -8.95 5.51
CA ASP A 54 -15.49 -10.36 5.13
C ASP A 54 -16.70 -11.14 5.63
N ARG A 55 -16.97 -12.26 4.97
CA ARG A 55 -17.95 -13.22 5.43
C ARG A 55 -17.38 -14.61 5.24
N THR A 56 -17.69 -15.51 6.17
CA THR A 56 -17.19 -16.88 6.14
C THR A 56 -18.36 -17.86 6.02
N TRP A 57 -18.23 -18.81 5.10
CA TRP A 57 -19.17 -19.91 4.88
C TRP A 57 -18.46 -21.25 5.04
N LEU A 58 -19.17 -22.25 5.54
CA LEU A 58 -18.72 -23.63 5.58
C LEU A 58 -19.64 -24.47 4.69
N ASP A 59 -19.07 -25.29 3.80
CA ASP A 59 -19.84 -26.27 3.04
C ASP A 59 -19.97 -27.62 3.77
N ASP A 60 -20.85 -28.49 3.27
CA ASP A 60 -21.08 -29.83 3.83
C ASP A 60 -19.82 -30.74 3.75
N LYS A 61 -18.83 -30.37 2.93
CA LYS A 61 -17.55 -31.07 2.79
C LYS A 61 -16.49 -30.51 3.75
N GLY A 62 -16.85 -29.57 4.63
CA GLY A 62 -15.97 -28.94 5.60
C GLY A 62 -14.98 -27.95 4.99
N ARG A 63 -15.25 -27.42 3.80
CA ARG A 63 -14.44 -26.36 3.19
C ARG A 63 -14.95 -25.01 3.65
N GLN A 64 -14.02 -24.14 4.00
CA GLN A 64 -14.31 -22.79 4.43
C GLN A 64 -14.04 -21.81 3.29
N TYR A 65 -15.01 -20.95 2.97
CA TYR A 65 -14.88 -19.88 1.99
C TYR A 65 -14.97 -18.54 2.71
N THR A 66 -14.00 -17.67 2.49
CA THR A 66 -13.95 -16.33 3.09
C THR A 66 -13.65 -15.27 2.03
N PRO A 67 -14.63 -14.87 1.18
CA PRO A 67 -14.52 -13.67 0.37
C PRO A 67 -14.56 -12.41 1.23
N TYR A 68 -13.87 -11.39 0.74
CA TYR A 68 -13.73 -10.12 1.42
C TYR A 68 -13.60 -8.97 0.43
N LEU A 69 -14.00 -7.79 0.90
CA LEU A 69 -13.80 -6.51 0.24
C LEU A 69 -13.02 -5.59 1.16
N ARG A 70 -12.23 -4.70 0.57
CA ARG A 70 -11.33 -3.80 1.27
C ARG A 70 -11.32 -2.44 0.59
N ALA A 71 -11.43 -1.41 1.40
CA ALA A 71 -11.27 -0.03 0.96
C ALA A 71 -10.19 0.62 1.82
N ASN A 72 -9.18 1.20 1.19
CA ASN A 72 -8.09 1.87 1.87
C ASN A 72 -7.91 3.28 1.31
N TYR A 73 -7.54 4.18 2.19
CA TYR A 73 -7.14 5.54 1.92
C TYR A 73 -5.75 5.75 2.47
N TYR A 74 -4.84 6.22 1.61
CA TYR A 74 -3.47 6.51 1.95
C TYR A 74 -3.23 8.01 1.87
N ARG A 75 -2.49 8.53 2.84
CA ARG A 75 -2.06 9.94 2.87
C ARG A 75 -0.62 10.02 3.33
N GLY A 76 0.21 10.70 2.54
CA GLY A 76 1.58 11.00 2.91
C GLY A 76 1.70 12.34 3.64
N TRP A 77 2.61 12.40 4.60
CA TRP A 77 3.10 13.61 5.24
C TRP A 77 4.63 13.59 5.24
N GLY A 78 5.25 14.75 4.99
CA GLY A 78 6.69 14.85 4.79
C GLY A 78 7.10 14.79 3.31
N GLY A 79 8.36 15.14 3.04
CA GLY A 79 8.89 15.32 1.68
C GLY A 79 9.08 16.77 1.24
N GLU A 80 9.61 17.64 2.11
CA GLU A 80 10.39 18.79 1.63
C GLU A 80 11.79 18.29 1.20
N ALA A 81 11.85 17.45 0.17
CA ALA A 81 13.09 17.31 -0.57
C ALA A 81 13.11 18.45 -1.58
N LYS A 82 13.78 19.56 -1.25
CA LYS A 82 14.19 20.56 -2.25
C LYS A 82 15.18 19.87 -3.18
N THR A 83 14.67 19.13 -4.16
CA THR A 83 15.50 18.58 -5.23
C THR A 83 15.73 19.71 -6.23
N THR A 84 16.67 20.59 -5.93
CA THR A 84 17.25 21.47 -6.94
C THR A 84 18.16 20.61 -7.81
N ILE A 85 17.64 20.04 -8.89
CA ILE A 85 18.49 19.56 -9.99
C ILE A 85 18.99 20.81 -10.70
N GLY A 86 20.03 21.42 -10.14
CA GLY A 86 20.79 22.45 -10.83
C GLY A 86 21.80 21.77 -11.75
N SER A 87 21.45 21.55 -13.01
CA SER A 87 22.49 21.39 -14.04
C SER A 87 22.93 22.78 -14.46
N GLN A 88 24.19 23.13 -14.18
CA GLN A 88 24.80 24.32 -14.79
C GLN A 88 24.61 24.21 -16.31
N ASN A 89 23.98 25.23 -16.90
CA ASN A 89 23.84 25.49 -18.36
C ASN A 89 22.50 25.21 -19.05
N MET A 90 21.38 25.00 -18.36
CA MET A 90 20.05 25.16 -19.01
C MET A 90 19.05 25.85 -18.09
N ASP A 91 18.52 26.97 -18.60
CA ASP A 91 17.52 27.85 -17.97
C ASP A 91 16.12 27.19 -17.99
N ILE A 92 16.02 26.04 -17.33
CA ILE A 92 14.78 25.30 -17.16
C ILE A 92 14.48 25.24 -15.67
N SER A 93 13.95 26.36 -15.16
CA SER A 93 13.20 26.38 -13.90
C SER A 93 11.86 25.67 -14.12
N GLN A 94 11.90 24.35 -14.27
CA GLN A 94 10.72 23.53 -14.08
C GLN A 94 10.68 23.22 -12.58
N THR A 95 9.88 23.99 -11.85
CA THR A 95 9.54 23.68 -10.46
C THR A 95 8.70 22.39 -10.47
N PHE A 96 9.37 21.25 -10.53
CA PHE A 96 8.75 19.97 -10.25
C PHE A 96 8.39 19.97 -8.77
N THR A 97 7.11 20.24 -8.47
CA THR A 97 6.55 20.01 -7.14
C THR A 97 6.29 18.50 -6.99
N SER A 98 7.33 17.69 -7.20
CA SER A 98 7.33 16.24 -7.06
C SER A 98 8.05 15.90 -5.76
N GLY A 99 7.33 15.92 -4.65
CA GLY A 99 7.93 15.65 -3.34
C GLY A 99 6.99 15.08 -2.28
N LYS A 100 5.66 15.18 -2.47
CA LYS A 100 4.70 14.71 -1.48
C LYS A 100 4.00 13.47 -2.01
N PHE A 101 4.16 12.34 -1.33
CA PHE A 101 3.24 11.21 -1.50
C PHE A 101 1.83 11.75 -1.22
N GLY A 102 1.03 11.83 -2.28
CA GLY A 102 -0.24 12.52 -2.25
C GLY A 102 -1.32 11.74 -1.51
N GLN A 103 -2.54 11.84 -2.00
CA GLN A 103 -3.67 11.09 -1.49
C GLN A 103 -4.03 10.00 -2.51
N MET A 104 -4.19 8.77 -2.05
CA MET A 104 -4.51 7.63 -2.91
C MET A 104 -5.64 6.82 -2.29
N GLY A 105 -6.61 6.45 -3.11
CA GLY A 105 -7.62 5.46 -2.79
C GLY A 105 -7.25 4.10 -3.36
N GLU A 106 -7.57 3.05 -2.62
CA GLU A 106 -7.46 1.67 -3.07
C GLU A 106 -8.78 0.95 -2.76
N LEU A 107 -9.30 0.24 -3.75
CA LEU A 107 -10.40 -0.70 -3.58
C LEU A 107 -9.91 -2.07 -4.00
N GLY A 108 -10.10 -3.06 -3.14
CA GLY A 108 -9.69 -4.42 -3.41
C GLY A 108 -10.75 -5.43 -2.99
N GLY A 109 -10.66 -6.61 -3.59
CA GLY A 109 -11.54 -7.72 -3.30
C GLY A 109 -10.81 -9.02 -3.53
N GLY A 110 -11.10 -10.01 -2.70
CA GLY A 110 -10.45 -11.30 -2.76
C GLY A 110 -11.24 -12.36 -2.04
N GLY A 111 -10.67 -13.56 -2.00
CA GLY A 111 -11.25 -14.65 -1.24
C GLY A 111 -10.23 -15.72 -0.93
N THR A 112 -10.45 -16.36 0.21
CA THR A 112 -9.68 -17.51 0.66
C THR A 112 -10.57 -18.74 0.70
N ILE A 113 -10.06 -19.86 0.21
CA ILE A 113 -10.66 -21.19 0.36
C ILE A 113 -9.72 -22.02 1.22
N THR A 114 -10.22 -22.53 2.33
CA THR A 114 -9.47 -23.45 3.20
C THR A 114 -10.14 -24.83 3.17
N TRP A 115 -9.37 -25.85 2.83
CA TRP A 115 -9.78 -27.24 2.84
C TRP A 115 -9.49 -27.87 4.20
N LYS A 116 -10.19 -28.98 4.50
CA LYS A 116 -10.04 -29.74 5.75
C LYS A 116 -8.61 -30.26 6.01
N ASN A 117 -7.80 -30.42 4.97
CA ASN A 117 -6.40 -30.88 5.08
C ASN A 117 -5.43 -29.72 5.34
N ASP A 118 -5.90 -28.62 5.92
CA ASP A 118 -5.12 -27.40 6.22
C ASP A 118 -4.42 -26.75 5.01
N LEU A 119 -4.90 -27.09 3.81
CA LEU A 119 -4.55 -26.40 2.59
C LEU A 119 -5.42 -25.15 2.47
N SER A 120 -4.83 -24.02 2.08
CA SER A 120 -5.53 -22.76 1.84
C SER A 120 -5.05 -22.13 0.53
N LEU A 121 -5.98 -21.68 -0.29
CA LEU A 121 -5.74 -20.91 -1.52
C LEU A 121 -6.35 -19.53 -1.34
N TYR A 122 -5.63 -18.48 -1.73
CA TYR A 122 -6.16 -17.12 -1.72
C TYR A 122 -5.86 -16.40 -3.03
N VAL A 123 -6.78 -15.52 -3.41
CA VAL A 123 -6.65 -14.62 -4.56
C VAL A 123 -7.22 -13.25 -4.20
N GLU A 124 -6.55 -12.18 -4.65
CA GLU A 124 -6.90 -10.80 -4.39
C GLU A 124 -6.64 -9.95 -5.64
N VAL A 125 -7.53 -8.98 -5.87
CA VAL A 125 -7.41 -7.96 -6.91
C VAL A 125 -7.57 -6.60 -6.25
N ASP A 126 -6.69 -5.66 -6.60
CA ASP A 126 -6.70 -4.30 -6.09
C ASP A 126 -6.68 -3.29 -7.23
N TYR A 127 -7.44 -2.23 -7.07
CA TYR A 127 -7.42 -1.07 -7.95
C TYR A 127 -7.02 0.17 -7.14
N ARG A 128 -5.98 0.86 -7.61
CA ARG A 128 -5.44 2.07 -6.99
C ARG A 128 -5.67 3.28 -7.89
N LYS A 129 -6.10 4.38 -7.27
CA LYS A 129 -6.33 5.66 -7.96
C LYS A 129 -5.88 6.83 -7.10
N GLU A 130 -5.16 7.76 -7.72
CA GLU A 130 -4.80 9.05 -7.11
C GLU A 130 -6.02 9.98 -6.96
N ILE A 131 -6.03 10.80 -5.90
CA ILE A 131 -7.15 11.70 -5.58
C ILE A 131 -6.82 13.18 -5.87
N ASN A 132 -5.54 13.58 -5.89
CA ASN A 132 -5.12 14.98 -6.13
C ASN A 132 -3.86 15.11 -7.02
N SER A 133 -3.93 14.57 -8.25
CA SER A 133 -2.95 14.72 -9.35
C SER A 133 -1.51 14.23 -9.11
N ASN A 134 -1.19 13.76 -7.89
CA ASN A 134 0.10 13.19 -7.53
C ASN A 134 -0.11 11.82 -6.86
N GLY A 135 0.13 10.74 -7.60
CA GLY A 135 0.07 9.37 -7.10
C GLY A 135 0.22 8.32 -8.21
N ALA A 136 0.07 7.04 -7.83
CA ALA A 136 0.09 5.91 -8.76
C ALA A 136 -1.33 5.45 -9.07
N LYS A 137 -1.60 5.16 -10.34
CA LYS A 137 -2.82 4.50 -10.80
C LYS A 137 -2.46 3.13 -11.36
N GLY A 138 -3.21 2.10 -10.98
CA GLY A 138 -2.95 0.76 -11.49
C GLY A 138 -3.84 -0.32 -10.89
N TRP A 139 -3.72 -1.49 -11.48
CA TRP A 139 -4.31 -2.73 -10.99
C TRP A 139 -3.20 -3.61 -10.40
N GLY A 140 -3.51 -4.27 -9.29
CA GLY A 140 -2.68 -5.28 -8.66
C GLY A 140 -3.44 -6.60 -8.58
N TYR A 141 -2.72 -7.70 -8.73
CA TYR A 141 -3.26 -9.04 -8.59
C TYR A 141 -2.31 -9.85 -7.72
N THR A 142 -2.84 -10.51 -6.70
CA THR A 142 -2.07 -11.35 -5.80
C THR A 142 -2.76 -12.69 -5.67
N GLY A 143 -1.99 -13.78 -5.70
CA GLY A 143 -2.50 -15.11 -5.42
C GLY A 143 -1.45 -15.96 -4.73
N GLY A 144 -1.89 -16.91 -3.92
CA GLY A 144 -0.97 -17.81 -3.24
C GLY A 144 -1.66 -19.01 -2.60
N VAL A 145 -0.83 -20.01 -2.29
CA VAL A 145 -1.24 -21.24 -1.61
C VAL A 145 -0.46 -21.34 -0.31
N ARG A 146 -1.12 -21.83 0.73
CA ARG A 146 -0.54 -22.11 2.04
C ARG A 146 -0.96 -23.50 2.47
N TRP A 147 -0.01 -24.30 2.93
CA TRP A 147 -0.27 -25.60 3.56
C TRP A 147 0.35 -25.59 4.95
N GLN A 148 -0.44 -25.94 5.96
CA GLN A 148 0.02 -26.07 7.35
C GLN A 148 0.00 -27.56 7.73
N PHE A 149 1.06 -28.02 8.40
CA PHE A 149 1.27 -29.40 8.84
C PHE A 149 1.51 -29.47 10.34
#